data_AF-A0A971CS22-F1
#
_entry.id   AF-A0A971CS22-F1
#
_cell.length_a   1.000
_cell.length_b   1.000
_cell.length_c   1.000
_cell.angle_alpha   90.00
_cell.angle_beta   90.00
_cell.angle_gamma   90.00
#
_symmetry.space_group_name_H-M   'P 1'
#
loop_
_entity.id
_entity.type
_entity.pdbx_description
1 polymer ?
#
loop_
_entity_poly.entity_id
_entity_poly.type
_entity_poly.pdbx_seq_one_letter_code
_entity_poly.pdbx_strand_id
1 'polypeptide(L)'
;MAANPPKTPRRSINPLTVVLVSGGVLLVLLVVGLLVAKSSLNAWLQGEGFREWLARRAETALKSEVSLGELKWSGSEVFAAKITATGRPEAAFSELVLDGVRTKTGGVRDRAFLVPDITVNRLHLLFSSTREAAPVAVISSEIAPAAEASRLPRWL
;
A
#
# COMPACT_ATOMS: atom_id res chain seq x y z
N MET A 1 -5.25 -68.43 -36.65
CA MET A 1 -6.43 -67.57 -36.44
C MET A 1 -5.96 -66.32 -35.72
N ALA A 2 -5.91 -65.16 -36.39
CA ALA A 2 -5.52 -63.89 -35.78
C ALA A 2 -6.77 -63.05 -35.52
N ALA A 3 -7.05 -62.72 -34.27
CA ALA A 3 -8.16 -61.88 -33.86
C ALA A 3 -7.80 -60.40 -34.03
N ASN A 4 -8.61 -59.65 -34.77
CA ASN A 4 -8.43 -58.21 -34.93
C ASN A 4 -8.78 -57.46 -33.64
N PRO A 5 -8.01 -56.42 -33.25
CA PRO A 5 -8.27 -55.65 -32.04
C PRO A 5 -9.53 -54.77 -32.18
N PRO A 6 -10.26 -54.51 -31.08
CA PRO A 6 -11.49 -53.73 -31.11
C PRO A 6 -11.20 -52.27 -31.48
N LYS A 7 -11.88 -51.77 -32.52
CA LYS A 7 -11.86 -50.34 -32.89
C LYS A 7 -12.55 -49.54 -31.79
N THR A 8 -11.79 -48.69 -31.09
CA THR A 8 -12.34 -47.72 -30.15
C THR A 8 -13.21 -46.69 -30.90
N PRO A 9 -14.40 -46.35 -30.39
CA PRO A 9 -15.29 -45.41 -31.04
C PRO A 9 -14.67 -44.01 -31.04
N ARG A 10 -14.45 -43.45 -32.24
CA ARG A 10 -14.05 -42.05 -32.41
C ARG A 10 -15.21 -41.17 -31.97
N ARG A 11 -15.12 -40.61 -30.76
CA ARG A 11 -16.05 -39.61 -30.23
C ARG A 11 -16.02 -38.40 -31.16
N SER A 12 -17.07 -38.20 -31.95
CA SER A 12 -17.21 -37.03 -32.83
C SER A 12 -17.44 -35.81 -31.95
N ILE A 13 -16.40 -35.00 -31.80
CA ILE A 13 -16.47 -33.77 -31.04
C ILE A 13 -17.17 -32.74 -31.93
N ASN A 14 -18.41 -32.37 -31.56
CA ASN A 14 -19.11 -31.31 -32.26
C ASN A 14 -18.37 -29.98 -32.03
N PRO A 15 -17.80 -29.35 -33.08
CA PRO A 15 -16.95 -28.17 -32.91
C PRO A 15 -17.74 -26.99 -32.32
N LEU A 16 -19.04 -26.93 -32.59
CA LEU A 16 -19.94 -25.90 -32.08
C LEU A 16 -20.12 -25.98 -30.55
N THR A 17 -20.25 -27.20 -29.99
CA THR A 17 -20.26 -27.39 -28.53
C THR A 17 -18.93 -27.06 -27.88
N VAL A 18 -17.80 -27.29 -28.56
CA VAL A 18 -16.48 -26.91 -28.03
C VAL A 18 -16.34 -25.40 -27.96
N VAL A 19 -16.74 -24.67 -29.00
CA VAL A 19 -16.73 -23.20 -29.03
C VAL A 19 -17.68 -22.61 -27.98
N LEU A 20 -18.86 -23.20 -27.80
CA LEU A 20 -19.82 -22.73 -26.79
C LEU A 20 -19.28 -22.93 -25.36
N VAL A 21 -18.71 -24.10 -25.07
CA VAL A 21 -18.14 -24.42 -23.77
C VAL A 21 -16.88 -23.60 -23.52
N SER A 22 -15.99 -23.46 -24.50
CA SER A 22 -14.78 -22.66 -24.35
C SER A 22 -15.10 -21.17 -24.14
N GLY A 23 -16.08 -20.63 -24.87
CA GLY A 23 -16.57 -19.27 -24.68
C GLY A 23 -17.19 -19.06 -23.30
N GLY A 24 -18.01 -20.01 -22.83
CA GLY A 24 -18.58 -19.98 -21.48
C GLY A 24 -17.50 -20.02 -20.38
N VAL A 25 -16.51 -20.91 -20.51
CA VAL A 25 -15.38 -21.01 -19.57
C VAL A 25 -14.54 -19.73 -19.59
N LEU A 26 -14.26 -19.16 -20.76
CA LEU A 26 -13.51 -17.91 -20.88
C LEU A 26 -14.25 -16.76 -20.17
N LEU A 27 -15.56 -16.66 -20.35
CA LEU A 27 -16.38 -15.63 -19.72
C LEU A 27 -16.36 -15.77 -18.20
N VAL A 28 -16.50 -16.99 -17.68
CA VAL A 28 -16.40 -17.25 -16.24
C VAL A 28 -15.02 -16.88 -15.70
N LEU A 29 -13.94 -17.28 -16.37
CA LEU A 29 -12.57 -16.91 -15.97
C LEU A 29 -12.36 -15.40 -15.95
N LEU A 30 -12.90 -14.68 -16.93
CA LEU A 30 -12.82 -13.23 -17.00
C LEU A 30 -13.55 -12.57 -15.83
N VAL A 31 -14.76 -13.04 -15.49
CA VAL A 31 -15.53 -12.53 -14.34
C VAL A 31 -14.79 -12.80 -13.04
N VAL A 32 -14.27 -14.02 -12.84
CA VAL A 32 -13.49 -14.38 -11.65
C VAL A 32 -12.23 -13.52 -11.56
N GLY A 33 -11.50 -13.33 -12.66
CA GLY A 33 -10.31 -12.47 -12.70
C GLY A 33 -10.62 -11.02 -12.32
N LEU A 34 -11.72 -10.47 -12.82
CA LEU A 34 -12.20 -9.13 -12.44
C LEU A 34 -12.54 -9.02 -10.95
N LEU A 35 -13.19 -10.04 -10.38
CA LEU A 35 -13.53 -10.07 -8.95
C LEU A 35 -12.27 -10.15 -8.09
N VAL A 36 -11.30 -10.98 -8.47
CA VAL A 36 -10.01 -11.09 -7.77
C VAL A 36 -9.26 -9.77 -7.84
N ALA A 37 -9.15 -9.16 -9.03
CA ALA A 37 -8.49 -7.87 -9.20
C ALA A 37 -9.13 -6.78 -8.33
N LYS A 38 -10.47 -6.70 -8.33
CA LYS A 38 -11.21 -5.77 -7.47
C LYS A 38 -10.95 -6.03 -5.99
N SER A 39 -10.94 -7.29 -5.57
CA SER A 39 -10.70 -7.69 -4.18
C SER A 39 -9.28 -7.31 -3.72
N SER A 40 -8.27 -7.64 -4.52
CA SER A 40 -6.87 -7.32 -4.22
C SER A 40 -6.63 -5.82 -4.15
N LEU A 41 -7.25 -5.03 -5.03
CA LEU A 41 -7.16 -3.57 -4.99
C LEU A 41 -7.77 -3.01 -3.70
N ASN A 42 -8.93 -3.54 -3.29
CA ASN A 42 -9.60 -3.12 -2.08
C ASN A 42 -8.79 -3.49 -0.82
N ALA A 43 -8.19 -4.68 -0.82
CA ALA A 43 -7.29 -5.12 0.24
C ALA A 43 -6.03 -4.24 0.32
N TRP A 44 -5.47 -3.82 -0.81
CA TRP A 44 -4.32 -2.91 -0.83
C TRP A 44 -4.67 -1.52 -0.33
N LEU A 45 -5.83 -0.96 -0.73
CA LEU A 45 -6.32 0.34 -0.26
C LEU A 45 -6.61 0.37 1.24
N GLN A 46 -7.07 -0.75 1.80
CA GLN A 46 -7.33 -0.92 3.23
C GLN A 46 -6.09 -1.33 4.02
N GLY A 47 -5.01 -1.75 3.36
CA GLY A 47 -3.80 -2.24 4.00
C GLY A 47 -2.80 -1.16 4.39
N GLU A 48 -1.83 -1.55 5.23
CA GLU A 48 -0.74 -0.69 5.68
C GLU A 48 0.09 -0.10 4.53
N GLY A 49 0.20 -0.81 3.41
CA GLY A 49 1.02 -0.37 2.26
C GLY A 49 0.50 0.92 1.60
N PHE A 50 -0.82 1.06 1.44
CA PHE A 50 -1.39 2.31 0.92
C PHE A 50 -1.18 3.47 1.89
N ARG A 51 -1.36 3.20 3.19
CA ARG A 51 -1.13 4.19 4.26
C ARG A 51 0.31 4.69 4.26
N GLU A 52 1.28 3.78 4.16
CA GLU A 52 2.70 4.13 4.12
C GLU A 52 3.08 4.88 2.84
N TRP A 53 2.56 4.45 1.68
CA TRP A 53 2.76 5.16 0.42
C TRP A 53 2.21 6.60 0.49
N LEU A 54 1.01 6.78 1.06
CA LEU A 54 0.38 8.07 1.23
C LEU A 54 1.15 8.94 2.22
N ALA A 55 1.64 8.37 3.33
CA ALA A 55 2.50 9.03 4.30
C ALA A 55 3.75 9.57 3.62
N ARG A 56 4.54 8.73 2.94
CA ARG A 56 5.78 9.14 2.25
C ARG A 56 5.52 10.22 1.20
N ARG A 57 4.40 10.16 0.48
CA ARG A 57 4.02 11.19 -0.49
C ARG A 57 3.70 12.51 0.19
N ALA A 58 2.98 12.47 1.31
CA ALA A 58 2.68 13.64 2.13
C ALA A 58 3.96 14.23 2.76
N GLU A 59 4.86 13.40 3.27
CA GLU A 59 6.17 13.82 3.81
C GLU A 59 6.99 14.58 2.77
N THR A 60 7.05 14.06 1.54
CA THR A 60 7.78 14.70 0.44
C THR A 60 7.15 16.05 0.07
N ALA A 61 5.82 16.13 0.04
CA ALA A 61 5.11 17.36 -0.34
C ALA A 61 5.15 18.44 0.75
N LEU A 62 5.03 18.04 2.02
CA LEU A 62 4.96 18.93 3.18
C LEU A 62 6.33 19.19 3.83
N LYS A 63 7.37 18.44 3.42
CA LYS A 63 8.70 18.41 4.05
C LYS A 63 8.61 18.13 5.56
N SER A 64 7.67 17.29 5.96
CA SER A 64 7.37 16.93 7.35
C SER A 64 7.49 15.43 7.55
N GLU A 65 7.64 14.97 8.79
CA GLU A 65 7.36 13.58 9.17
C GLU A 65 5.85 13.41 9.31
N VAL A 66 5.22 12.44 8.64
CA VAL A 66 3.75 12.31 8.63
C VAL A 66 3.34 10.95 9.16
N SER A 67 2.61 10.95 10.27
CA SER A 67 1.97 9.77 10.82
C SER A 67 0.47 9.80 10.53
N LEU A 68 0.00 8.82 9.76
CA LEU A 68 -1.41 8.59 9.48
C LEU A 68 -1.95 7.52 10.43
N GLY A 69 -3.06 7.81 11.10
CA GLY A 69 -3.84 6.81 11.82
C GLY A 69 -4.48 5.77 10.89
N GLU A 70 -5.30 4.89 11.46
CA GLU A 70 -6.06 3.90 10.71
C GLU A 70 -7.01 4.57 9.70
N LEU A 71 -6.99 4.10 8.44
CA LEU A 71 -7.91 4.54 7.40
C LEU A 71 -9.06 3.55 7.30
N LYS A 72 -10.27 4.02 7.58
CA LYS A 72 -11.50 3.24 7.47
C LYS A 72 -12.21 3.58 6.17
N TRP A 73 -12.36 2.58 5.32
CA TRP A 73 -13.06 2.70 4.05
C TRP A 73 -14.52 2.26 4.21
N SER A 74 -15.46 3.09 3.76
CA SER A 74 -16.88 2.75 3.68
C SER A 74 -17.40 3.11 2.29
N GLY A 75 -17.37 2.13 1.38
CA GLY A 75 -17.72 2.34 -0.02
C GLY A 75 -16.77 3.32 -0.71
N SER A 76 -17.29 4.48 -1.14
CA SER A 76 -16.52 5.58 -1.74
C SER A 76 -16.00 6.59 -0.73
N GLU A 77 -16.25 6.41 0.57
CA GLU A 77 -15.80 7.33 1.61
C GLU A 77 -14.61 6.75 2.39
N VAL A 78 -13.64 7.60 2.71
CA VAL A 78 -12.46 7.28 3.50
C VAL A 78 -12.47 8.15 4.75
N PHE A 79 -12.31 7.52 5.91
CA PHE A 79 -12.22 8.20 7.19
C PHE A 79 -10.87 7.94 7.84
N ALA A 80 -10.19 9.00 8.25
CA ALA A 80 -9.02 8.92 9.12
C ALA A 80 -9.32 9.65 10.44
N ALA A 81 -9.17 8.94 11.56
CA ALA A 81 -9.48 9.50 12.87
C ALA A 81 -8.54 10.66 13.23
N LYS A 82 -7.24 10.51 12.93
CA LYS A 82 -6.22 11.50 13.21
C LYS A 82 -5.07 11.39 12.21
N ILE A 83 -4.59 12.54 11.75
CA ILE A 83 -3.36 12.68 10.97
C ILE A 83 -2.47 13.67 11.71
N THR A 84 -1.22 13.30 11.98
CA THR A 84 -0.25 14.17 12.63
C THR A 84 0.96 14.32 11.74
N ALA A 85 1.43 15.55 11.55
CA ALA A 85 2.63 15.85 10.79
C ALA A 85 3.53 16.79 11.58
N THR A 86 4.81 16.45 11.70
CA THR A 86 5.83 17.25 12.38
C THR A 86 6.76 17.83 11.34
N GLY A 87 6.83 19.16 11.23
CA GLY A 87 7.60 19.83 10.19
C GLY A 87 9.10 19.68 10.40
N ARG A 88 9.84 19.24 9.36
CA ARG A 88 11.32 19.26 9.36
C ARG A 88 11.81 20.70 9.18
N PRO A 89 13.12 21.01 9.29
CA PRO A 89 13.64 22.38 9.19
C PRO A 89 13.22 23.17 7.94
N GLU A 90 12.89 22.47 6.85
CA GLU A 90 12.46 23.09 5.59
C GLU A 90 10.94 23.26 5.43
N ALA A 91 10.12 22.71 6.32
CA ALA A 91 8.65 22.81 6.27
C ALA A 91 8.16 24.26 6.52
N ALA A 92 6.90 24.56 6.22
CA ALA A 92 6.32 25.87 6.55
C ALA A 92 5.77 25.94 7.99
N PHE A 93 5.56 24.79 8.65
CA PHE A 93 4.93 24.65 9.96
C PHE A 93 5.82 23.81 10.90
N SER A 94 5.59 23.88 12.21
CA SER A 94 6.24 23.00 13.20
C SER A 94 5.40 21.75 13.48
N GLU A 95 4.09 21.92 13.63
CA GLU A 95 3.15 20.83 13.88
C GLU A 95 1.86 21.05 13.11
N LEU A 96 1.33 19.98 12.53
CA LEU A 96 0.03 19.92 11.89
C LEU A 96 -0.72 18.70 12.44
N VAL A 97 -1.89 18.92 13.02
CA VAL A 97 -2.79 17.88 13.48
C VAL A 97 -4.14 18.07 12.83
N LEU A 98 -4.62 17.04 12.16
CA LEU A 98 -5.95 16.97 11.58
C LEU A 98 -6.73 15.88 12.31
N ASP A 99 -7.81 16.26 12.98
CA ASP A 99 -8.73 15.31 13.62
C ASP A 99 -9.99 15.14 12.78
N GLY A 100 -10.42 13.89 12.60
CA GLY A 100 -11.65 13.53 11.90
C GLY A 100 -11.66 13.95 10.43
N VAL A 101 -10.73 13.41 9.65
CA VAL A 101 -10.65 13.65 8.21
C VAL A 101 -11.57 12.68 7.48
N ARG A 102 -12.43 13.23 6.62
CA ARG A 102 -13.34 12.49 5.73
C ARG A 102 -13.08 12.90 4.31
N THR A 103 -12.94 11.91 3.44
CA THR A 103 -12.63 12.13 2.04
C THR A 103 -13.57 11.30 1.20
N LYS A 104 -14.20 11.91 0.19
CA LYS A 104 -14.93 11.16 -0.83
C LYS A 104 -13.95 10.84 -1.96
N THR A 105 -13.93 9.59 -2.37
CA THR A 105 -13.20 9.13 -3.56
C THR A 105 -14.15 9.09 -4.73
N GLY A 106 -13.85 9.88 -5.76
CA GLY A 106 -14.51 9.85 -7.05
C GLY A 106 -13.88 8.80 -7.97
N GLY A 107 -14.32 8.79 -9.22
CA GLY A 107 -13.72 7.95 -10.26
C GLY A 107 -12.30 8.39 -10.64
N VAL A 108 -11.67 7.62 -11.54
CA VAL A 108 -10.41 8.02 -12.16
C VAL A 108 -10.72 8.90 -13.36
N ARG A 109 -10.16 10.11 -13.39
CA ARG A 109 -10.24 11.03 -14.52
C ARG A 109 -8.84 11.49 -14.88
N ASP A 110 -8.49 11.44 -16.17
CA ASP A 110 -7.18 11.88 -16.66
C ASP A 110 -5.98 11.22 -15.94
N ARG A 111 -6.10 9.91 -15.64
CA ARG A 111 -5.10 9.11 -14.90
C ARG A 111 -4.85 9.56 -13.45
N ALA A 112 -5.72 10.41 -12.89
CA ALA A 112 -5.69 10.83 -11.50
C ALA A 112 -6.96 10.37 -10.77
N PHE A 113 -6.81 10.07 -9.48
CA PHE A 113 -7.96 9.83 -8.60
C PHE A 113 -8.63 11.17 -8.31
N LEU A 114 -9.91 11.27 -8.64
CA LEU A 114 -10.69 12.46 -8.34
C LEU A 114 -11.10 12.41 -6.86
N VAL A 115 -10.84 13.48 -6.13
CA VAL A 115 -11.28 13.65 -4.74
C VAL A 115 -12.27 14.81 -4.74
N PRO A 116 -13.60 14.57 -4.79
CA PRO A 116 -14.59 15.63 -4.95
C PRO A 116 -14.72 16.50 -3.70
N ASP A 117 -14.53 15.90 -2.53
CA ASP A 117 -14.81 16.52 -1.25
C ASP A 117 -13.87 16.00 -0.16
N ILE A 118 -13.33 16.93 0.62
CA ILE A 118 -12.48 16.69 1.78
C ILE A 118 -13.05 17.51 2.93
N THR A 119 -13.56 16.85 3.96
CA THR A 119 -14.04 17.47 5.18
C THR A 119 -13.09 17.15 6.32
N VAL A 120 -12.65 18.18 7.05
CA VAL A 120 -11.83 18.03 8.25
C VAL A 120 -12.61 18.60 9.43
N ASN A 121 -12.73 17.84 10.52
CA ASN A 121 -13.45 18.31 11.71
C ASN A 121 -12.64 19.37 12.48
N ARG A 122 -11.35 19.10 12.70
CA ARG A 122 -10.45 20.05 13.37
C ARG A 122 -9.09 20.07 12.69
N LEU A 123 -8.62 21.27 12.39
CA LEU A 123 -7.27 21.54 11.95
C LEU A 123 -6.56 22.34 13.04
N HIS A 124 -5.45 21.81 13.53
CA HIS A 124 -4.54 22.48 14.44
C HIS A 124 -3.19 22.61 13.75
N LEU A 125 -2.73 23.83 13.59
CA LEU A 125 -1.48 24.11 12.88
C LEU A 125 -0.68 25.12 13.68
N LEU A 126 0.55 24.73 14.01
CA LEU A 126 1.48 25.54 14.78
C LEU A 126 2.62 25.99 13.88
N PHE A 127 2.92 27.29 13.99
CA PHE A 127 4.07 27.90 13.37
C PHE A 127 5.08 28.23 14.48
N SER A 128 6.24 27.59 14.44
CA SER A 128 7.32 27.87 15.38
C SER A 128 8.67 27.79 14.67
N SER A 129 9.60 28.62 15.12
CA SER A 129 11.02 28.53 14.74
C SER A 129 11.73 27.36 15.41
N THR A 130 11.21 26.90 16.56
CA THR A 130 11.71 25.72 17.26
C THR A 130 11.11 24.48 16.60
N ARG A 131 11.94 23.68 15.95
CA ARG A 131 11.53 22.47 15.22
C ARG A 131 12.17 21.26 15.85
N GLU A 132 11.39 20.20 16.00
CA GLU A 132 11.89 18.90 16.42
C GLU A 132 12.77 18.37 15.28
N ALA A 133 14.07 18.24 15.55
CA ALA A 133 15.01 17.71 14.57
C ALA A 133 14.56 16.29 14.21
N ALA A 134 14.49 15.99 12.92
CA ALA A 134 14.21 14.64 12.43
C ALA A 134 15.09 13.64 13.21
N PRO A 135 14.58 12.44 13.56
CA PRO A 135 15.43 11.42 14.13
C PRO A 135 16.54 11.18 13.10
N VAL A 136 17.75 11.66 13.43
CA VAL A 136 18.95 11.29 12.71
C VAL A 136 18.95 9.78 12.79
N ALA A 137 18.72 9.12 11.66
CA ALA A 137 18.94 7.68 11.56
C ALA A 137 20.34 7.48 12.12
N VAL A 138 20.41 6.90 13.32
CA VAL A 138 21.68 6.56 13.95
C VAL A 138 22.22 5.48 13.04
N ILE A 139 23.00 5.89 12.05
CA ILE A 139 23.87 4.98 11.33
C ILE A 139 24.82 4.54 12.44
N SER A 140 24.52 3.39 13.05
CA SER A 140 25.47 2.65 13.87
C SER A 140 26.63 2.29 12.95
N SER A 141 27.50 3.27 12.70
CA SER A 141 28.89 3.01 12.43
C SER A 141 29.43 2.44 13.73
N GLU A 142 29.25 1.14 13.89
CA GLU A 142 30.06 0.29 14.74
C GLU A 142 31.49 0.39 14.19
N ILE A 143 32.13 1.51 14.52
CA ILE A 143 33.57 1.67 14.39
C ILE A 143 34.13 0.79 15.51
N ALA A 144 34.36 -0.48 15.18
CA ALA A 144 35.10 -1.39 16.03
C ALA A 144 36.49 -0.78 16.34
N PRO A 145 36.83 -0.46 17.60
CA PRO A 145 38.19 -0.18 17.97
C PRO A 145 38.81 -1.52 18.38
N ALA A 146 39.32 -2.28 17.42
CA ALA A 146 40.09 -3.50 17.69
C ALA A 146 41.54 -3.32 17.26
N ALA A 147 42.19 -2.33 17.87
CA ALA A 147 43.64 -2.24 17.94
C ALA A 147 44.03 -1.69 19.31
N GLU A 148 44.17 -2.56 20.31
CA GLU A 148 45.34 -2.57 21.20
C GLU A 148 45.34 -3.75 22.18
N ALA A 149 46.36 -4.58 22.01
CA ALA A 149 47.26 -5.05 23.07
C ALA A 149 46.68 -5.87 24.25
N SER A 150 46.92 -7.18 24.15
CA SER A 150 47.80 -7.90 25.08
C SER A 150 47.53 -7.75 26.59
N ARG A 151 46.79 -8.71 27.15
CA ARG A 151 46.95 -9.12 28.55
C ARG A 151 46.93 -10.65 28.64
N LEU A 152 48.11 -11.26 28.50
CA LEU A 152 48.35 -12.60 29.03
C LEU A 152 48.18 -12.59 30.56
N PRO A 153 47.68 -13.67 31.18
CA PRO A 153 47.57 -13.77 32.63
C PRO A 153 48.94 -13.81 33.30
N ARG A 154 49.11 -13.08 34.41
CA ARG A 154 50.36 -12.95 35.19
C ARG A 154 50.74 -14.19 36.02
N TRP A 155 50.37 -15.40 35.61
CA TRP A 155 50.70 -16.63 36.33
C TRP A 155 51.08 -17.80 35.41
N LEU A 156 51.64 -17.49 34.25
CA LEU A 156 52.49 -18.39 33.47
C LEU A 156 53.91 -17.84 33.45
#